data_AF-A0AAU9TEU2-F1
#
_entry.id   AF-A0AAU9TEU2-F1
#
_cell.length_a   1.000
_cell.length_b   1.000
_cell.length_c   1.000
_cell.angle_alpha   90.00
_cell.angle_beta   90.00
_cell.angle_gamma   90.00
#
_symmetry.space_group_name_H-M   'P 1'
#
loop_
_entity.id
_entity.type
_entity.pdbx_description
1 polymer ?
#
loop_
_entity_poly.entity_id
_entity_poly.type
_entity_poly.pdbx_seq_one_letter_code
_entity_poly.pdbx_strand_id
1 'polypeptide(L)'
;MSPPTEEVVALALDVVSGAVAAAALHRRARALPLAAFADNCFVYAYRSEKHRRLELATMELYEGKERWLEPGVPFSSLWTEQDPIAERQAFILPAVPSALAFTITERSLTDRHVLLGLSSGGVVQLPWAWLEARRDDALPPPPELPLPAEHTLNYNRSLARVHALHAAPAGLESTSLVLVTGLDLFYTRVAPSKTFDLLKDDFDYYLITIVLGALVVATYSTKYFASRKMLKLAWK
;
A
#
# COMPACT_ATOMS: atom_id res chain seq x y z
N MET A 1 -43.27 -9.00 -15.14
CA MET A 1 -42.08 -8.20 -15.48
C MET A 1 -41.14 -8.32 -14.28
N SER A 2 -40.11 -9.17 -14.36
CA SER A 2 -39.14 -9.30 -13.27
C SER A 2 -38.44 -7.96 -13.05
N PRO A 3 -38.18 -7.53 -11.80
CA PRO A 3 -37.39 -6.33 -11.56
C PRO A 3 -36.04 -6.46 -12.28
N PRO A 4 -35.47 -5.37 -12.82
CA PRO A 4 -34.14 -5.41 -13.39
C PRO A 4 -33.19 -5.96 -12.31
N THR A 5 -32.49 -7.04 -12.64
CA THR A 5 -31.45 -7.55 -11.76
C THR A 5 -30.39 -6.46 -11.61
N GLU A 6 -30.22 -5.95 -10.39
CA GLU A 6 -29.13 -5.01 -10.10
C GLU A 6 -27.81 -5.75 -10.28
N GLU A 7 -26.98 -5.25 -11.20
CA GLU A 7 -25.67 -5.79 -11.51
C GLU A 7 -24.65 -4.64 -11.47
N VAL A 8 -23.44 -4.95 -11.00
CA VAL A 8 -22.31 -4.01 -11.00
C VAL A 8 -21.28 -4.52 -11.98
N VAL A 9 -20.87 -3.67 -12.92
CA VAL A 9 -19.81 -3.97 -13.88
C VAL A 9 -18.65 -3.01 -13.61
N ALA A 10 -17.48 -3.56 -13.28
CA ALA A 10 -16.23 -2.82 -13.25
C ALA A 10 -15.49 -3.03 -14.57
N LEU A 11 -15.08 -1.94 -15.23
CA LEU A 11 -14.40 -1.96 -16.52
C LEU A 11 -13.06 -1.23 -16.40
N ALA A 12 -11.97 -1.89 -16.78
CA ALA A 12 -10.71 -1.24 -17.12
C ALA A 12 -10.76 -0.90 -18.61
N LEU A 13 -10.80 0.39 -18.91
CA LEU A 13 -10.94 0.93 -20.26
C LEU A 13 -9.65 1.63 -20.66
N ASP A 14 -9.16 1.30 -21.84
CA ASP A 14 -8.15 2.13 -22.50
C ASP A 14 -8.85 3.35 -23.11
N VAL A 15 -8.52 4.53 -22.59
CA VAL A 15 -9.14 5.79 -23.00
C VAL A 15 -8.74 6.20 -24.42
N VAL A 16 -7.60 5.70 -24.94
CA VAL A 16 -7.11 6.05 -26.27
C VAL A 16 -7.76 5.19 -27.35
N SER A 17 -7.73 3.87 -27.20
CA SER A 17 -8.29 2.93 -28.19
C SER A 17 -9.80 2.68 -27.99
N GLY A 18 -10.32 2.91 -26.79
CA GLY A 18 -11.68 2.51 -26.40
C GLY A 18 -11.81 1.02 -26.08
N ALA A 19 -10.71 0.26 -26.09
CA ALA A 19 -10.73 -1.16 -25.79
C ALA A 19 -11.02 -1.43 -24.31
N VAL A 20 -11.77 -2.50 -24.03
CA VAL A 20 -12.01 -3.00 -22.68
C VAL A 20 -10.89 -3.97 -22.33
N ALA A 21 -9.89 -3.51 -21.60
CA ALA A 21 -8.75 -4.31 -21.19
C ALA A 21 -9.14 -5.42 -20.19
N ALA A 22 -10.08 -5.11 -19.29
CA ALA A 22 -10.63 -6.09 -18.37
C ALA A 22 -12.03 -5.69 -17.90
N ALA A 23 -12.86 -6.69 -17.60
CA ALA A 23 -14.17 -6.48 -17.00
C ALA A 23 -14.39 -7.42 -15.81
N ALA A 24 -15.19 -7.00 -14.83
CA ALA A 24 -15.69 -7.84 -13.75
C ALA A 24 -17.20 -7.60 -13.57
N LEU A 25 -18.00 -8.67 -13.50
CA LEU A 25 -19.45 -8.62 -13.34
C LEU A 25 -19.87 -9.20 -12.00
N HIS A 26 -20.55 -8.39 -11.20
CA HIS A 26 -21.17 -8.80 -9.93
C HIS A 26 -22.68 -8.79 -10.07
N ARG A 27 -23.29 -9.98 -10.06
CA ARG A 27 -24.74 -10.13 -10.15
C ARG A 27 -25.41 -9.96 -8.79
N ARG A 28 -26.61 -9.38 -8.77
CA ARG A 28 -27.36 -9.09 -7.53
C ARG A 28 -26.53 -8.23 -6.57
N ALA A 29 -25.98 -7.16 -7.11
CA ALA A 29 -25.12 -6.24 -6.39
C ALA A 29 -25.48 -4.79 -6.74
N ARG A 30 -25.22 -3.89 -5.80
CA ARG A 30 -25.42 -2.44 -5.94
C ARG A 30 -24.10 -1.73 -5.73
N ALA A 31 -23.67 -0.93 -6.71
CA ALA A 31 -22.40 -0.22 -6.65
C ALA A 31 -22.43 0.87 -5.56
N LEU A 32 -21.33 1.04 -4.83
CA LEU A 32 -21.07 2.26 -4.08
C LEU A 32 -20.26 3.22 -4.96
N PRO A 33 -20.38 4.55 -4.77
CA PRO A 33 -19.58 5.55 -5.49
C PRO A 33 -18.14 5.61 -4.92
N LEU A 34 -17.53 4.44 -4.68
CA LEU A 34 -16.25 4.28 -4.04
C LEU A 34 -15.39 3.36 -4.90
N ALA A 35 -14.51 3.98 -5.68
CA ALA A 35 -13.51 3.30 -6.49
C ALA A 35 -12.20 4.08 -6.41
N ALA A 36 -11.09 3.36 -6.38
CA ALA A 36 -9.75 3.90 -6.40
C ALA A 36 -8.88 3.04 -7.32
N PHE A 37 -7.90 3.67 -7.93
CA PHE A 37 -6.95 3.01 -8.82
C PHE A 37 -5.57 3.60 -8.58
N ALA A 38 -4.56 2.72 -8.59
CA ALA A 38 -3.16 3.10 -8.55
C ALA A 38 -2.35 2.09 -9.38
N ASP A 39 -1.57 2.60 -10.33
CA ASP A 39 -0.68 1.84 -11.21
C ASP A 39 -1.37 0.70 -11.98
N ASN A 40 -1.35 -0.53 -11.46
CA ASN A 40 -2.01 -1.70 -12.07
C ASN A 40 -3.13 -2.29 -11.18
N CYS A 41 -3.42 -1.64 -10.05
CA CYS A 41 -4.32 -2.11 -9.01
C CYS A 41 -5.59 -1.25 -8.98
N PHE A 42 -6.75 -1.91 -9.04
CA PHE A 42 -8.06 -1.30 -8.92
C PHE A 42 -8.75 -1.83 -7.68
N VAL A 43 -9.46 -0.95 -6.96
CA VAL A 43 -10.28 -1.30 -5.81
C VAL A 43 -11.61 -0.58 -5.94
N TYR A 44 -12.69 -1.29 -5.66
CA TYR A 44 -14.02 -0.70 -5.63
C TYR A 44 -14.90 -1.41 -4.61
N ALA A 45 -15.82 -0.66 -4.01
CA ALA A 45 -16.78 -1.19 -3.06
C ALA A 45 -18.16 -1.37 -3.70
N TYR A 46 -18.83 -2.47 -3.38
CA TYR A 46 -20.22 -2.69 -3.72
C TYR A 46 -20.95 -3.40 -2.58
N ARG A 47 -22.28 -3.35 -2.61
CA ARG A 47 -23.14 -4.10 -1.70
C ARG A 47 -23.70 -5.31 -2.41
N SER A 48 -23.42 -6.50 -1.90
CA SER A 48 -24.02 -7.75 -2.39
C SER A 48 -25.43 -7.88 -1.84
N GLU A 49 -26.45 -7.82 -2.70
CA GLU A 49 -27.85 -8.03 -2.29
C GLU A 49 -28.15 -9.51 -2.03
N LYS A 50 -27.42 -10.42 -2.69
CA LYS A 50 -27.52 -11.86 -2.43
C LYS A 50 -27.11 -12.22 -1.00
N HIS A 51 -25.99 -11.66 -0.53
CA HIS A 51 -25.42 -11.96 0.79
C HIS A 51 -25.72 -10.87 1.83
N ARG A 52 -26.38 -9.78 1.45
CA ARG A 52 -26.74 -8.62 2.28
C ARG A 52 -25.55 -8.00 3.02
N ARG A 53 -24.37 -8.02 2.40
CA ARG A 53 -23.10 -7.56 2.99
C ARG A 53 -22.36 -6.61 2.05
N LEU A 54 -21.42 -5.86 2.61
CA LEU A 54 -20.52 -5.01 1.84
C LEU A 54 -19.31 -5.82 1.42
N GLU A 55 -18.90 -5.64 0.17
CA GLU A 55 -17.75 -6.31 -0.41
C GLU A 55 -16.82 -5.26 -1.03
N LEU A 56 -15.53 -5.45 -0.80
CA LEU A 56 -14.45 -4.72 -1.42
C LEU A 56 -13.82 -5.65 -2.47
N ALA A 57 -13.96 -5.31 -3.75
CA ALA A 57 -13.33 -6.08 -4.81
C ALA A 57 -12.07 -5.39 -5.31
N THR A 58 -11.10 -6.23 -5.64
CA THR A 58 -9.85 -5.85 -6.26
C THR A 58 -9.76 -6.44 -7.66
N MET A 59 -9.10 -5.70 -8.53
CA MET A 59 -8.74 -6.16 -9.87
C MET A 59 -7.32 -5.69 -10.16
N GLU A 60 -6.47 -6.62 -10.59
CA GLU A 60 -5.07 -6.37 -10.93
C GLU A 60 -4.81 -6.76 -12.37
N LEU A 61 -4.06 -5.94 -13.09
CA LEU A 61 -3.69 -6.19 -14.48
C LEU A 61 -2.22 -6.60 -14.57
N TYR A 62 -1.94 -7.67 -15.30
CA TYR A 62 -0.61 -8.24 -15.50
C TYR A 62 -0.34 -8.51 -16.97
N GLU A 63 0.92 -8.38 -17.41
CA GLU A 63 1.34 -8.72 -18.77
C GLU A 63 1.38 -10.25 -19.00
N GLY A 64 1.69 -11.02 -17.96
CA GLY A 64 1.82 -12.48 -18.02
C GLY A 64 3.16 -12.97 -17.51
N LYS A 65 3.66 -14.08 -18.06
CA LYS A 65 4.98 -14.63 -17.72
C LYS A 65 6.11 -13.93 -18.46
N GLU A 66 5.82 -13.46 -19.66
CA GLU A 66 6.75 -12.76 -20.53
C GLU A 66 6.33 -11.29 -20.61
N ARG A 67 7.32 -10.41 -20.71
CA ARG A 67 7.09 -8.97 -20.82
C ARG A 67 6.64 -8.65 -22.24
N TRP A 68 5.67 -7.77 -22.41
CA TRP A 68 5.16 -7.40 -23.75
C TRP A 68 6.18 -6.59 -24.55
N LEU A 69 6.96 -5.76 -23.86
CA LEU A 69 7.91 -4.83 -24.45
C LEU A 69 9.29 -4.97 -23.81
N GLU A 70 10.34 -4.79 -24.62
CA GLU A 70 11.71 -4.72 -24.10
C GLU A 70 11.91 -3.48 -23.20
N PRO A 71 12.82 -3.53 -22.21
CA PRO A 71 13.09 -2.39 -21.34
C PRO A 71 13.51 -1.15 -22.13
N GLY A 72 12.80 -0.04 -21.92
CA GLY A 72 13.10 1.25 -22.55
C GLY A 72 12.34 1.52 -23.85
N VAL A 73 11.59 0.54 -24.37
CA VAL A 73 10.69 0.76 -25.51
C VAL A 73 9.40 1.45 -25.02
N PRO A 74 8.94 2.53 -25.68
CA PRO A 74 7.71 3.21 -25.29
C PRO A 74 6.48 2.33 -25.55
N PHE A 75 5.54 2.31 -24.60
CA PHE A 75 4.23 1.66 -24.77
C PHE A 75 3.30 2.52 -25.62
N SER A 76 2.51 1.89 -26.49
CA SER A 76 1.48 2.57 -27.28
C SER A 76 0.17 1.78 -27.31
N SER A 77 -0.86 2.36 -26.69
CA SER A 77 -2.24 1.86 -26.68
C SER A 77 -2.83 1.47 -28.05
N LEU A 78 -2.42 2.12 -29.13
CA LEU A 78 -2.96 1.87 -30.48
C LEU A 78 -2.38 0.62 -31.18
N TRP A 79 -1.23 0.13 -30.71
CA TRP A 79 -0.48 -0.96 -31.33
C TRP A 79 -0.36 -2.17 -30.40
N THR A 80 -1.14 -2.19 -29.32
CA THR A 80 -1.16 -3.29 -28.37
C THR A 80 -2.06 -4.40 -28.90
N GLU A 81 -1.48 -5.53 -29.25
CA GLU A 81 -2.21 -6.72 -29.73
C GLU A 81 -2.59 -7.69 -28.60
N GLN A 82 -2.09 -7.46 -27.38
CA GLN A 82 -2.24 -8.38 -26.24
C GLN A 82 -3.05 -7.75 -25.11
N ASP A 83 -4.02 -8.50 -24.60
CA ASP A 83 -4.83 -8.09 -23.44
C ASP A 83 -4.15 -8.49 -22.12
N PRO A 84 -4.25 -7.65 -21.07
CA PRO A 84 -3.70 -7.98 -19.77
C PRO A 84 -4.45 -9.14 -19.11
N ILE A 85 -3.71 -9.97 -18.39
CA ILE A 85 -4.27 -10.96 -17.49
C ILE A 85 -4.82 -10.23 -16.27
N ALA A 86 -6.13 -10.27 -16.12
CA ALA A 86 -6.83 -9.63 -15.02
C ALA A 86 -7.12 -10.62 -13.88
N GLU A 87 -6.47 -10.42 -12.75
CA GLU A 87 -6.71 -11.18 -11.52
C GLU A 87 -7.71 -10.42 -10.67
N ARG A 88 -8.68 -11.13 -10.06
CA ARG A 88 -9.81 -10.50 -9.40
C ARG A 88 -10.14 -11.24 -8.12
N GLN A 89 -10.36 -10.50 -7.05
CA GLN A 89 -10.82 -11.07 -5.79
C GLN A 89 -11.81 -10.13 -5.12
N ALA A 90 -12.74 -10.70 -4.36
CA ALA A 90 -13.70 -9.95 -3.56
C ALA A 90 -13.55 -10.35 -2.10
N PHE A 91 -13.55 -9.36 -1.22
CA PHE A 91 -13.42 -9.51 0.21
C PHE A 91 -14.63 -8.89 0.90
N ILE A 92 -15.03 -9.46 2.04
CA ILE A 92 -16.14 -8.97 2.84
C ILE A 92 -15.62 -7.87 3.75
N LEU A 93 -16.29 -6.73 3.73
CA LEU A 93 -15.96 -5.60 4.58
C LEU A 93 -16.92 -5.56 5.79
N PRO A 94 -16.41 -5.66 7.04
CA PRO A 94 -17.26 -5.70 8.23
C PRO A 94 -17.79 -4.31 8.65
N ALA A 95 -17.33 -3.24 8.01
CA ALA A 95 -17.72 -1.86 8.29
C ALA A 95 -18.23 -1.15 7.02
N VAL A 96 -18.97 -0.06 7.22
CA VAL A 96 -19.50 0.74 6.10
C VAL A 96 -18.44 1.74 5.63
N PRO A 97 -17.94 1.64 4.39
CA PRO A 97 -16.96 2.57 3.87
C PRO A 97 -17.67 3.85 3.41
N SER A 98 -17.05 4.99 3.67
CA SER A 98 -17.47 6.32 3.25
C SER A 98 -16.52 6.96 2.25
N ALA A 99 -15.24 6.61 2.30
CA ALA A 99 -14.21 7.07 1.36
C ALA A 99 -13.17 5.98 1.11
N LEU A 100 -12.56 6.00 -0.08
CA LEU A 100 -11.59 5.01 -0.53
C LEU A 100 -10.47 5.74 -1.29
N ALA A 101 -9.20 5.45 -0.98
CA ALA A 101 -8.05 5.97 -1.71
C ALA A 101 -6.85 5.02 -1.58
N PHE A 102 -5.80 5.26 -2.37
CA PHE A 102 -4.49 4.61 -2.21
C PHE A 102 -3.48 5.59 -1.62
N THR A 103 -2.47 5.06 -0.92
CA THR A 103 -1.25 5.83 -0.60
C THR A 103 -0.43 6.08 -1.86
N ILE A 104 0.16 7.26 -1.97
CA ILE A 104 0.95 7.70 -3.13
C ILE A 104 2.31 8.21 -2.66
N THR A 105 3.38 7.76 -3.31
CA THR A 105 4.77 8.22 -3.12
C THR A 105 5.37 8.63 -4.46
N GLU A 106 6.56 9.22 -4.46
CA GLU A 106 7.14 9.81 -5.68
C GLU A 106 7.50 8.76 -6.73
N ARG A 107 8.03 7.62 -6.28
CA ARG A 107 8.53 6.55 -7.16
C ARG A 107 7.72 5.26 -7.06
N SER A 108 6.67 5.23 -6.24
CA SER A 108 5.86 4.04 -5.95
C SER A 108 6.72 2.82 -5.57
N LEU A 109 7.83 3.04 -4.84
CA LEU A 109 8.75 1.98 -4.38
C LEU A 109 8.32 1.38 -3.04
N THR A 110 7.72 2.18 -2.16
CA THR A 110 7.13 1.65 -0.92
C THR A 110 5.88 0.84 -1.23
N ASP A 111 5.55 -0.11 -0.35
CA ASP A 111 4.31 -0.87 -0.45
C ASP A 111 3.09 0.06 -0.49
N ARG A 112 2.08 -0.32 -1.27
CA ARG A 112 0.85 0.46 -1.36
C ARG A 112 -0.11 0.01 -0.27
N HIS A 113 -0.75 0.97 0.40
CA HIS A 113 -1.86 0.70 1.31
C HIS A 113 -3.15 1.31 0.74
N VAL A 114 -4.26 0.61 0.93
CA VAL A 114 -5.61 1.13 0.69
C VAL A 114 -6.07 1.86 1.94
N LEU A 115 -6.51 3.10 1.77
CA LEU A 115 -7.07 3.93 2.82
C LEU A 115 -8.59 3.82 2.76
N LEU A 116 -9.19 3.45 3.88
CA LEU A 116 -10.64 3.35 4.06
C LEU A 116 -11.11 4.35 5.09
N GLY A 117 -11.96 5.28 4.67
CA GLY A 117 -12.77 6.10 5.58
C GLY A 117 -14.00 5.30 5.95
N LEU A 118 -14.31 5.19 7.24
CA LEU A 118 -15.48 4.47 7.74
C LEU A 118 -16.56 5.46 8.16
N SER A 119 -17.82 5.04 8.08
CA SER A 119 -18.95 5.82 8.58
C SER A 119 -18.93 6.04 10.10
N SER A 120 -18.22 5.18 10.84
CA SER A 120 -17.92 5.36 12.28
C SER A 120 -16.97 6.53 12.57
N GLY A 121 -16.38 7.10 11.52
CA GLY A 121 -15.40 8.16 11.59
C GLY A 121 -13.97 7.67 11.77
N GLY A 122 -13.71 6.35 11.76
CA GLY A 122 -12.37 5.78 11.70
C GLY A 122 -11.77 5.84 10.29
N VAL A 123 -10.46 6.02 10.19
CA VAL A 123 -9.71 5.95 8.94
C VAL A 123 -8.69 4.83 9.08
N VAL A 124 -8.87 3.76 8.31
CA VAL A 124 -8.06 2.54 8.42
C VAL A 124 -7.16 2.42 7.20
N GLN A 125 -5.90 2.03 7.43
CA GLN A 125 -4.98 1.63 6.37
C GLN A 125 -4.95 0.11 6.24
N LEU A 126 -5.16 -0.40 5.03
CA LEU A 126 -5.05 -1.82 4.72
C LEU A 126 -3.84 -2.05 3.82
N PRO A 127 -2.88 -2.90 4.22
CA PRO A 127 -1.80 -3.30 3.35
C PRO A 127 -2.33 -3.93 2.06
N TRP A 128 -1.79 -3.53 0.89
CA TRP A 128 -2.19 -4.12 -0.39
C TRP A 128 -2.00 -5.63 -0.38
N ALA A 129 -0.94 -6.10 0.28
CA ALA A 129 -0.69 -7.51 0.50
C ALA A 129 -1.95 -8.25 0.94
N TRP A 130 -2.81 -7.70 1.81
CA TRP A 130 -4.03 -8.34 2.31
C TRP A 130 -5.14 -8.48 1.26
N LEU A 131 -5.07 -7.66 0.21
CA LEU A 131 -6.06 -7.50 -0.85
C LEU A 131 -5.60 -8.07 -2.20
N GLU A 132 -4.42 -8.68 -2.24
CA GLU A 132 -3.85 -9.32 -3.43
C GLU A 132 -4.67 -10.53 -3.85
N ALA A 133 -4.97 -10.60 -5.16
CA ALA A 133 -5.68 -11.72 -5.76
C ALA A 133 -4.80 -12.98 -5.93
N ARG A 134 -3.48 -12.79 -6.05
CA ARG A 134 -2.48 -13.84 -6.34
C ARG A 134 -1.74 -14.37 -5.12
N ARG A 135 -2.44 -14.63 -4.02
CA ARG A 135 -1.81 -15.26 -2.85
C ARG A 135 -1.66 -16.77 -3.05
N ASP A 136 -0.60 -17.33 -2.47
CA ASP A 136 -0.36 -18.77 -2.50
C ASP A 136 -1.58 -19.55 -1.98
N ASP A 137 -2.11 -20.44 -2.82
CA ASP A 137 -3.28 -21.30 -2.55
C ASP A 137 -3.15 -22.17 -1.28
N ALA A 138 -1.95 -22.25 -0.71
CA ALA A 138 -1.66 -23.03 0.49
C ALA A 138 -2.40 -22.51 1.73
N LEU A 139 -2.81 -21.23 1.77
CA LEU A 139 -3.65 -20.70 2.83
C LEU A 139 -4.68 -19.72 2.24
N PRO A 140 -5.92 -20.17 1.94
CA PRO A 140 -6.94 -19.29 1.42
C PRO A 140 -7.23 -18.19 2.46
N PRO A 141 -7.26 -16.91 2.06
CA PRO A 141 -7.51 -15.83 2.99
C PRO A 141 -8.90 -15.98 3.61
N PRO A 142 -9.08 -15.58 4.88
CA PRO A 142 -10.43 -15.44 5.41
C PRO A 142 -11.18 -14.45 4.51
N PRO A 143 -12.43 -14.76 4.13
CA PRO A 143 -13.17 -13.90 3.23
C PRO A 143 -13.49 -12.54 3.87
N GLU A 144 -13.43 -12.44 5.20
CA GLU A 144 -13.63 -11.20 5.95
C GLU A 144 -12.32 -10.45 6.19
N LEU A 145 -12.30 -9.17 5.83
CA LEU A 145 -11.14 -8.31 6.06
C LEU A 145 -11.04 -7.94 7.55
N PRO A 146 -9.91 -8.25 8.21
CA PRO A 146 -9.67 -7.73 9.54
C PRO A 146 -9.47 -6.22 9.48
N LEU A 147 -10.18 -5.49 10.34
CA LEU A 147 -10.00 -4.04 10.54
C LEU A 147 -9.41 -3.81 11.94
N PRO A 148 -8.13 -4.13 12.17
CA PRO A 148 -7.54 -4.01 13.49
C PRO A 148 -7.38 -2.53 13.88
N ALA A 149 -7.62 -2.22 15.16
CA ALA A 149 -7.56 -0.85 15.67
C ALA A 149 -6.16 -0.21 15.52
N GLU A 150 -5.11 -1.03 15.54
CA GLU A 150 -3.71 -0.64 15.32
C GLU A 150 -3.45 -0.07 13.91
N HIS A 151 -4.30 -0.40 12.93
CA HIS A 151 -4.25 0.16 11.59
C HIS A 151 -5.14 1.40 11.42
N THR A 152 -5.77 1.88 12.50
CA THR A 152 -6.58 3.11 12.47
C THR A 152 -5.69 4.33 12.64
N LEU A 153 -5.62 5.17 11.60
CA LEU A 153 -4.75 6.35 11.54
C LEU A 153 -5.16 7.45 12.53
N ASN A 154 -6.46 7.64 12.74
CA ASN A 154 -7.01 8.70 13.59
C ASN A 154 -7.31 8.19 15.01
N TYR A 155 -6.27 7.72 15.70
CA TYR A 155 -6.36 7.17 17.06
C TYR A 155 -7.19 8.07 18.00
N ASN A 156 -8.29 7.52 18.54
CA ASN A 156 -9.24 8.19 19.44
C ASN A 156 -9.79 9.55 18.93
N ARG A 157 -9.76 9.81 17.62
CA ARG A 157 -10.23 11.05 17.00
C ARG A 157 -11.22 10.73 15.87
N SER A 158 -12.46 10.38 16.23
CA SER A 158 -13.50 10.08 15.23
C SER A 158 -13.83 11.30 14.38
N LEU A 159 -13.81 11.13 13.06
CA LEU A 159 -14.09 12.19 12.09
C LEU A 159 -15.53 12.11 11.61
N ALA A 160 -16.29 13.20 11.75
CA ALA A 160 -17.67 13.20 11.30
C ALA A 160 -17.76 13.33 9.76
N ARG A 161 -18.59 12.48 9.13
CA ARG A 161 -18.91 12.51 7.70
C ARG A 161 -17.67 12.64 6.80
N VAL A 162 -16.77 11.66 6.88
CA VAL A 162 -15.65 11.56 5.93
C VAL A 162 -16.21 11.49 4.50
N HIS A 163 -15.80 12.43 3.65
CA HIS A 163 -16.26 12.59 2.27
C HIS A 163 -15.20 12.12 1.28
N ALA A 164 -13.93 12.52 1.47
CA ALA A 164 -12.84 12.11 0.59
C ALA A 164 -11.51 11.95 1.34
N LEU A 165 -10.66 11.11 0.77
CA LEU A 165 -9.30 10.86 1.21
C LEU A 165 -8.35 11.30 0.09
N HIS A 166 -7.40 12.15 0.41
CA HIS A 166 -6.38 12.60 -0.51
C HIS A 166 -5.02 12.12 0.00
N ALA A 167 -4.29 11.43 -0.86
CA ALA A 167 -2.91 11.04 -0.61
C ALA A 167 -1.99 11.83 -1.54
N ALA A 168 -0.84 12.27 -1.02
CA ALA A 168 0.17 13.00 -1.77
C ALA A 168 1.58 12.56 -1.33
N PRO A 169 2.58 12.61 -2.23
CA PRO A 169 3.96 12.30 -1.86
C PRO A 169 4.52 13.34 -0.86
N ALA A 170 5.36 12.89 0.08
CA ALA A 170 5.93 13.74 1.13
C ALA A 170 7.36 14.25 0.84
N GLY A 171 7.95 13.90 -0.32
CA GLY A 171 9.38 14.11 -0.63
C GLY A 171 10.32 13.04 -0.07
N LEU A 172 9.82 12.21 0.84
CA LEU A 172 10.44 10.97 1.30
C LEU A 172 9.69 9.81 0.67
N GLU A 173 10.43 8.84 0.11
CA GLU A 173 9.83 7.72 -0.60
C GLU A 173 9.09 6.78 0.36
N SER A 174 9.51 6.72 1.63
CA SER A 174 8.83 5.91 2.63
C SER A 174 7.53 6.52 3.15
N THR A 175 7.19 7.76 2.77
CA THR A 175 6.17 8.56 3.45
C THR A 175 5.16 9.16 2.48
N SER A 176 3.87 8.99 2.79
CA SER A 176 2.74 9.58 2.09
C SER A 176 1.98 10.52 3.03
N LEU A 177 1.61 11.69 2.53
CA LEU A 177 0.76 12.66 3.21
C LEU A 177 -0.69 12.30 2.98
N VAL A 178 -1.47 12.15 4.04
CA VAL A 178 -2.89 11.80 3.97
C VAL A 178 -3.72 12.93 4.57
N LEU A 179 -4.57 13.52 3.73
CA LEU A 179 -5.56 14.51 4.12
C LEU A 179 -6.96 13.91 3.98
N VAL A 180 -7.68 13.88 5.09
CA VAL A 180 -9.07 13.45 5.18
C VAL A 180 -9.96 14.69 5.18
N THR A 181 -10.93 14.72 4.28
CA THR A 181 -11.89 15.81 4.15
C THR A 181 -13.30 15.31 4.40
N GLY A 182 -14.12 16.14 5.06
CA GLY A 182 -15.47 15.81 5.50
C GLY A 182 -16.11 17.00 6.19
N LEU A 183 -16.88 16.74 7.25
CA LEU A 183 -17.26 17.82 8.18
C LEU A 183 -16.01 18.35 8.91
N ASP A 184 -15.15 17.42 9.33
CA ASP A 184 -13.87 17.69 9.97
C ASP A 184 -12.73 17.51 8.95
N LEU A 185 -11.64 18.26 9.16
CA LEU A 185 -10.39 18.09 8.43
C LEU A 185 -9.37 17.39 9.32
N PHE A 186 -8.74 16.34 8.80
CA PHE A 186 -7.70 15.61 9.51
C PHE A 186 -6.51 15.33 8.59
N TYR A 187 -5.32 15.55 9.11
CA TYR A 187 -4.08 15.39 8.37
C TYR A 187 -3.13 14.49 9.14
N THR A 188 -2.52 13.55 8.44
CA THR A 188 -1.49 12.67 9.00
C THR A 188 -0.47 12.26 7.96
N ARG A 189 0.66 11.74 8.41
CA ARG A 189 1.69 11.12 7.60
C ARG A 189 1.62 9.62 7.79
N VAL A 190 1.69 8.88 6.70
CA VAL A 190 1.62 7.41 6.68
C VAL A 190 2.90 6.88 6.05
N ALA A 191 3.48 5.86 6.66
CA ALA A 191 4.66 5.17 6.13
C ALA A 191 4.33 3.68 5.93
N PRO A 192 3.88 3.28 4.72
CA PRO A 192 3.43 1.91 4.46
C PRO A 192 4.48 0.84 4.79
N SER A 193 5.71 1.00 4.31
CA SER A 193 6.81 0.04 4.53
C SER A 193 7.74 0.47 5.68
N LYS A 194 7.23 1.25 6.64
CA LYS A 194 8.02 1.95 7.67
C LYS A 194 9.00 2.96 7.06
N THR A 195 9.60 3.79 7.89
CA THR A 195 10.51 4.86 7.47
C THR A 195 11.91 4.34 7.16
N PHE A 196 12.10 3.72 6.00
CA PHE A 196 13.38 3.13 5.59
C PHE A 196 14.41 4.17 5.10
N ASP A 197 13.96 5.38 4.75
CA ASP A 197 14.80 6.50 4.32
C ASP A 197 15.12 7.49 5.46
N LEU A 198 14.63 7.22 6.66
CA LEU A 198 14.93 7.97 7.88
C LEU A 198 15.67 7.09 8.89
N LEU A 199 16.56 7.72 9.66
CA LEU A 199 17.12 7.10 10.84
C LEU A 199 16.01 6.93 11.88
N LYS A 200 16.00 5.79 12.57
CA LYS A 200 14.96 5.53 13.57
C LYS A 200 15.03 6.54 14.72
N ASP A 201 13.87 6.90 15.23
CA ASP A 201 13.76 7.79 16.40
C ASP A 201 14.37 7.17 17.66
N ASP A 202 14.41 5.83 17.77
CA ASP A 202 14.94 5.07 18.90
C ASP A 202 16.43 4.70 18.74
N PHE A 203 17.14 5.34 17.82
CA PHE A 203 18.54 5.03 17.57
C PHE A 203 19.45 5.43 18.75
N ASP A 204 20.22 4.47 19.27
CA ASP A 204 21.13 4.71 20.39
C ASP A 204 22.47 5.31 19.93
N TYR A 205 22.49 6.65 19.83
CA TYR A 205 23.69 7.41 19.51
C TYR A 205 24.80 7.25 20.55
N TYR A 206 24.46 7.01 21.82
CA TYR A 206 25.45 6.88 22.90
C TYR A 206 26.25 5.59 22.75
N LEU A 207 25.57 4.47 22.46
CA LEU A 207 26.22 3.17 22.26
C LEU A 207 27.29 3.25 21.17
N ILE A 208 26.95 3.81 20.00
CA ILE A 208 27.91 3.91 18.89
C ILE A 208 29.07 4.84 19.25
N THR A 209 28.78 5.96 19.89
CA THR A 209 29.81 6.92 20.30
C THR A 209 30.78 6.30 21.31
N ILE A 210 30.28 5.55 22.30
CA ILE A 210 31.09 4.87 23.31
C ILE A 210 31.95 3.77 22.67
N VAL A 211 31.36 2.93 21.81
CA VAL A 211 32.09 1.84 21.13
C VAL A 211 33.20 2.40 20.23
N LEU A 212 32.91 3.47 19.48
CA LEU A 212 33.91 4.13 18.64
C LEU A 212 35.04 4.73 19.50
N GLY A 213 34.70 5.43 20.58
CA GLY A 213 35.70 5.97 21.52
C GLY A 213 36.57 4.89 22.14
N ALA A 214 35.97 3.79 22.59
CA ALA A 214 36.69 2.65 23.15
C ALA A 214 37.64 2.00 22.13
N LEU A 215 37.20 1.84 20.87
CA LEU A 215 38.02 1.28 19.80
C LEU A 215 39.23 2.17 19.47
N VAL A 216 39.05 3.49 19.46
CA VAL A 216 40.14 4.47 19.28
C VAL A 216 41.17 4.33 20.39
N VAL A 217 40.75 4.34 21.65
CA VAL A 217 41.64 4.20 22.82
C VAL A 217 42.38 2.85 22.80
N ALA A 218 41.68 1.76 22.50
CA ALA A 218 42.27 0.43 22.39
C ALA A 218 43.31 0.35 21.28
N THR A 219 43.05 0.99 20.12
CA THR A 219 43.98 1.03 18.98
C THR A 219 45.27 1.78 19.34
N TYR A 220 45.17 2.97 19.93
CA TYR A 220 46.35 3.75 20.34
C TYR A 220 47.17 3.03 21.41
N SER A 221 46.49 2.46 22.41
CA SER A 221 47.13 1.68 23.47
C SER A 221 47.88 0.48 22.87
N THR A 222 47.23 -0.29 21.99
CA THR A 222 47.82 -1.48 21.37
C THR A 222 49.01 -1.12 20.48
N LYS A 223 48.92 -0.05 19.67
CA LYS A 223 50.04 0.47 18.86
C LYS A 223 51.24 0.85 19.73
N TYR A 224 50.98 1.51 20.85
CA TYR A 224 52.02 1.89 21.81
C TYR A 224 52.70 0.67 22.45
N PHE A 225 51.91 -0.32 22.91
CA PHE A 225 52.47 -1.55 23.46
C PHE A 225 53.21 -2.39 22.42
N ALA A 226 52.70 -2.48 21.19
CA ALA A 226 53.33 -3.21 20.10
C ALA A 226 54.67 -2.59 19.68
N SER A 227 54.72 -1.27 19.48
CA SER A 227 55.97 -0.57 19.15
C SER A 227 57.04 -0.73 20.23
N ARG A 228 56.64 -0.64 21.51
CA ARG A 228 57.55 -0.94 22.65
C ARG A 228 58.03 -2.38 22.65
N LYS A 229 57.15 -3.36 22.38
CA LYS A 229 57.52 -4.77 22.31
C LYS A 229 58.49 -5.05 21.16
N MET A 230 58.25 -4.49 19.98
CA MET A 230 59.13 -4.61 18.82
C MET A 230 60.50 -4.00 19.08
N LEU A 231 60.57 -2.81 19.67
CA LEU A 231 61.84 -2.16 20.01
C LEU A 231 62.65 -3.04 20.98
N LYS A 232 62.02 -3.56 22.03
CA LYS A 232 62.69 -4.47 22.99
C LYS A 232 63.20 -5.77 22.35
N LEU A 233 62.50 -6.29 21.34
CA LEU A 233 62.93 -7.48 20.60
C LEU A 233 64.09 -7.20 19.65
N ALA A 234 64.10 -6.03 19.01
CA ALA A 234 65.16 -5.63 18.09
C ALA A 234 66.48 -5.24 18.80
N TRP A 235 66.41 -4.86 20.08
CA TRP A 235 67.56 -4.48 20.90
C TRP A 235 68.08 -5.63 21.78
N LYS A 236 67.67 -6.85 21.45
CA LYS A 236 68.18 -8.09 22.02
C LYS A 236 69.17 -8.72 21.05
#